data_AF-A0A851NKN1-F1
#
_entry.id   AF-A0A851NKN1-F1
#
_cell.length_a   1.000
_cell.length_b   1.000
_cell.length_c   1.000
_cell.angle_alpha   90.00
_cell.angle_beta   90.00
_cell.angle_gamma   90.00
#
_symmetry.space_group_name_H-M   'P 1'
#
loop_
_entity.id
_entity.type
_entity.pdbx_description
1 polymer ?
#
loop_
_entity_poly.entity_id
_entity_poly.type
_entity_poly.pdbx_seq_one_letter_code
_entity_poly.pdbx_strand_id
1 'polypeptide(L)'
;VLATDMSKHMSLLADLKTMVETKKVTSSGVLLLDNYTDRIQVLRNMVHCADLSNPTKSLELYRQWTDRIMEEFFQQGDKERERGMEISPMCDKHTASVEKSQVGFIDYIVHPLWETWADLVQPDAQDILDTLEDNRNWYQSMIPQSPSP
;
A
#
# COMPACT_ATOMS: atom_id res chain seq x y z
N VAL A 1 3.55 15.26 4.98
CA VAL A 1 2.54 15.74 4.02
C VAL A 1 3.04 15.60 2.59
N LEU A 2 4.00 16.37 2.08
CA LEU A 2 4.44 16.23 0.67
C LEU A 2 4.89 14.80 0.28
N ALA A 3 5.38 14.01 1.24
CA ALA A 3 5.76 12.62 1.02
C ALA A 3 4.57 11.64 0.86
N THR A 4 3.32 12.06 1.07
CA THR A 4 2.14 11.20 0.83
C THR A 4 1.68 11.25 -0.63
N ASP A 5 2.32 12.07 -1.46
CA ASP A 5 2.08 12.08 -2.91
C ASP A 5 2.52 10.74 -3.53
N MET A 6 1.58 9.99 -4.07
CA MET A 6 1.83 8.67 -4.69
C MET A 6 2.82 8.73 -5.85
N SER A 7 3.00 9.87 -6.53
CA SER A 7 4.04 10.04 -7.54
C SER A 7 5.46 9.94 -6.98
N LYS A 8 5.62 10.07 -5.66
CA LYS A 8 6.90 9.95 -4.93
C LYS A 8 7.11 8.58 -4.28
N HIS A 9 6.13 7.67 -4.37
CA HIS A 9 6.19 6.37 -3.72
C HIS A 9 7.49 5.63 -4.06
N MET A 10 7.85 5.52 -5.34
CA MET A 10 9.05 4.77 -5.75
C MET A 10 10.36 5.39 -5.25
N SER A 11 10.44 6.73 -5.18
CA SER A 11 11.61 7.38 -4.58
C SER A 11 11.71 7.12 -3.08
N LEU A 12 10.58 7.20 -2.36
CA LEU A 12 10.55 6.94 -0.92
C LEU A 12 10.92 5.49 -0.59
N LEU A 13 10.44 4.54 -1.40
CA LEU A 13 10.75 3.12 -1.27
C LEU A 13 12.22 2.84 -1.57
N ALA A 14 12.79 3.42 -2.62
CA ALA A 14 14.21 3.27 -2.95
C ALA A 14 15.10 3.79 -1.81
N ASP A 15 14.79 4.98 -1.31
CA ASP A 15 15.48 5.57 -0.17
C ASP A 15 15.38 4.64 1.06
N LEU A 16 14.19 4.13 1.38
CA LEU A 16 13.97 3.21 2.50
C LEU A 16 14.79 1.92 2.37
N LYS A 17 14.87 1.33 1.17
CA LYS A 17 15.71 0.15 0.91
C LYS A 17 17.18 0.42 1.18
N THR A 18 17.72 1.55 0.71
CA THR A 18 19.11 1.95 1.01
C THR A 18 19.33 2.13 2.51
N MET A 19 18.34 2.64 3.24
CA MET A 19 18.42 2.75 4.70
C MET A 19 18.46 1.38 5.39
N VAL A 20 17.65 0.41 4.94
CA VAL A 20 17.68 -0.97 5.45
C VAL A 20 19.05 -1.59 5.25
N GLU A 21 19.67 -1.42 4.07
CA GLU A 21 21.00 -1.94 3.74
C GLU A 21 22.11 -1.34 4.61
N THR A 22 21.95 -0.08 5.03
CA THR A 22 22.95 0.67 5.80
C THR A 22 22.60 0.79 7.29
N LYS A 23 21.54 0.10 7.75
CA LYS A 23 21.00 0.26 9.09
C LYS A 23 22.04 -0.08 10.16
N LYS A 24 22.12 0.77 11.17
CA LYS A 24 22.90 0.52 12.37
C LYS A 24 21.94 0.30 13.52
N VAL A 25 22.15 -0.78 14.25
CA VAL A 25 21.36 -1.11 15.44
C VAL A 25 22.26 -1.07 16.66
N THR A 26 21.73 -0.58 17.76
CA THR A 26 22.35 -0.70 19.09
C THR A 26 22.42 -2.17 19.52
N SER A 27 23.16 -2.45 20.60
CA SER A 27 23.19 -3.78 21.22
C SER A 27 21.82 -4.26 21.72
N SER A 28 20.88 -3.34 21.98
CA SER A 28 19.50 -3.64 22.34
C SER A 28 18.56 -3.78 21.13
N GLY A 29 19.07 -3.77 19.90
CA GLY A 29 18.28 -3.91 18.68
C GLY A 29 17.57 -2.62 18.23
N VAL A 30 17.77 -1.50 18.92
CA VAL A 30 17.14 -0.21 18.56
C VAL A 30 17.89 0.44 17.41
N LEU A 31 17.16 0.90 16.40
CA LEU A 31 17.67 1.60 15.22
C LEU A 31 18.37 2.92 15.61
N LEU A 32 19.59 3.12 15.10
CA LEU A 32 20.36 4.35 15.28
C LEU A 32 20.14 5.29 14.08
N LEU A 33 19.67 6.50 14.36
CA LEU A 33 19.41 7.56 13.38
C LEU A 33 20.13 8.83 13.81
N ASP A 34 21.42 8.93 13.46
CA ASP A 34 22.35 9.89 14.04
C ASP A 34 22.16 11.32 13.51
N ASN A 35 21.58 11.47 12.32
CA ASN A 35 21.43 12.77 11.66
C ASN A 35 19.96 13.11 11.36
N TYR A 36 19.71 14.35 10.96
CA TYR A 36 18.36 14.80 10.60
C TYR A 36 17.81 14.08 9.36
N THR A 37 18.64 13.86 8.35
CA THR A 37 18.27 13.25 7.07
C THR A 37 17.70 11.85 7.28
N ASP A 38 18.35 11.01 8.07
CA ASP A 38 17.89 9.65 8.35
C ASP A 38 16.56 9.69 9.12
N ARG A 39 16.47 10.54 10.16
CA ARG A 39 15.25 10.69 10.95
C ARG A 39 14.06 11.15 10.12
N ILE A 40 14.25 12.15 9.26
CA ILE A 40 13.14 12.67 8.44
C ILE A 40 12.72 11.67 7.36
N GLN A 41 13.66 10.89 6.82
CA GLN A 41 13.37 9.83 5.86
C GLN A 41 12.54 8.69 6.48
N VAL A 42 12.87 8.26 7.70
CA VAL A 42 12.04 7.30 8.45
C VAL A 42 10.65 7.87 8.71
N LEU A 43 10.54 9.11 9.19
CA LEU A 43 9.23 9.71 9.49
C LEU A 43 8.35 9.87 8.25
N ARG A 44 8.94 10.22 7.09
CA ARG A 44 8.20 10.29 5.81
C ARG A 44 7.66 8.93 5.41
N ASN A 45 8.50 7.89 5.48
CA ASN A 45 8.07 6.52 5.17
C ASN A 45 7.05 5.99 6.18
N MET A 46 7.19 6.31 7.47
CA MET A 46 6.23 5.93 8.51
C MET A 46 4.84 6.48 8.22
N VAL A 47 4.74 7.78 7.89
CA VAL A 47 3.47 8.41 7.52
C VAL A 47 2.92 7.82 6.22
N HIS A 48 3.79 7.52 5.25
CA HIS A 48 3.38 6.89 3.98
C HIS A 48 2.86 5.46 4.18
N CYS A 49 3.50 4.66 5.04
CA CYS A 49 3.01 3.35 5.45
C CYS A 49 1.65 3.47 6.13
N ALA A 50 1.48 4.45 7.03
CA ALA A 50 0.21 4.70 7.69
C ALA A 50 -0.92 5.04 6.69
N ASP A 51 -0.63 5.86 5.68
CA ASP A 51 -1.57 6.21 4.61
C ASP A 51 -1.94 4.99 3.74
N LEU A 52 -0.97 4.09 3.52
CA LEU A 52 -1.12 2.84 2.76
C LEU A 52 -1.37 1.61 3.67
N SER A 53 -1.96 1.82 4.85
CA SER A 53 -2.13 0.76 5.85
C SER A 53 -3.45 0.00 5.74
N ASN A 54 -4.38 0.41 4.87
CA ASN A 54 -5.70 -0.24 4.79
C ASN A 54 -5.60 -1.76 4.55
N PRO A 55 -4.76 -2.26 3.62
CA PRO A 55 -4.65 -3.69 3.36
C PRO A 55 -3.99 -4.49 4.47
N THR A 56 -3.37 -3.84 5.46
CA THR A 56 -2.69 -4.50 6.58
C THR A 56 -3.55 -4.60 7.84
N LYS A 57 -4.82 -4.16 7.78
CA LYS A 57 -5.78 -4.27 8.90
C LYS A 57 -6.56 -5.56 8.82
N SER A 58 -7.33 -5.88 9.87
CA SER A 58 -8.28 -6.99 9.81
C SER A 58 -9.17 -6.86 8.57
N LEU A 59 -9.51 -8.00 7.97
CA LEU A 59 -10.27 -8.05 6.72
C LEU A 59 -11.58 -7.24 6.79
N GLU A 60 -12.25 -7.24 7.95
CA GLU A 60 -13.46 -6.45 8.19
C GLU A 60 -13.25 -4.95 7.98
N LEU A 61 -12.14 -4.41 8.48
CA LEU A 61 -11.80 -3.00 8.32
C LEU A 61 -11.31 -2.72 6.90
N TYR A 62 -10.46 -3.59 6.36
CA TYR A 62 -9.92 -3.40 5.02
C TYR A 62 -11.04 -3.32 3.97
N ARG A 63 -12.03 -4.23 4.03
CA ARG A 63 -13.18 -4.22 3.11
C ARG A 63 -13.97 -2.92 3.16
N GLN A 64 -14.19 -2.36 4.34
CA GLN A 64 -14.88 -1.06 4.47
C GLN A 64 -14.08 0.08 3.82
N TRP A 65 -12.75 0.05 3.90
CA TRP A 65 -11.91 1.02 3.20
C TRP A 65 -11.94 0.82 1.69
N THR A 66 -11.91 -0.42 1.21
CA THR A 66 -12.04 -0.73 -0.21
C THR A 66 -13.38 -0.25 -0.77
N ASP A 67 -14.50 -0.46 -0.06
CA ASP A 67 -15.82 0.01 -0.49
C ASP A 67 -15.83 1.54 -0.64
N ARG A 68 -15.25 2.27 0.33
CA ARG A 68 -15.18 3.74 0.32
C ARG A 68 -14.32 4.30 -0.81
N ILE A 69 -13.13 3.72 -1.05
CA ILE A 69 -12.26 4.22 -2.11
C ILE A 69 -12.83 3.91 -3.50
N MET A 70 -13.49 2.75 -3.67
CA MET A 70 -14.16 2.43 -4.92
C MET A 70 -15.37 3.34 -5.17
N GLU A 71 -16.14 3.67 -4.14
CA GLU A 71 -17.21 4.67 -4.23
C GLU A 71 -16.66 6.02 -4.72
N GLU A 72 -15.56 6.49 -4.14
CA GLU A 72 -14.92 7.74 -4.54
C GLU A 72 -14.43 7.69 -6.01
N PHE A 73 -13.77 6.61 -6.43
CA PHE A 73 -13.32 6.41 -7.80
C PHE A 73 -14.49 6.39 -8.79
N PHE A 74 -15.60 5.73 -8.46
CA PHE A 74 -16.77 5.71 -9.32
C PHE A 74 -17.45 7.06 -9.43
N GLN A 75 -17.49 7.85 -8.34
CA GLN A 75 -17.96 9.23 -8.39
C GLN A 75 -17.07 10.12 -9.27
N GLN A 76 -15.75 9.87 -9.30
CA GLN A 76 -14.86 10.55 -10.25
C GLN A 76 -15.17 10.12 -11.69
N GLY A 77 -15.31 8.83 -11.96
CA GLY A 77 -15.59 8.32 -13.30
C GLY A 77 -16.93 8.79 -13.86
N ASP A 78 -17.96 8.93 -13.01
CA ASP A 78 -19.25 9.51 -13.42
C ASP A 78 -19.07 10.98 -13.86
N LYS A 79 -18.28 11.78 -13.13
CA LYS A 79 -17.96 13.17 -13.51
C LYS A 79 -17.12 13.26 -14.79
N GLU A 80 -16.17 12.35 -14.99
CA GLU A 80 -15.36 12.26 -16.22
C GLU A 80 -16.26 11.95 -17.42
N ARG A 81 -17.18 10.99 -17.27
CA ARG A 81 -18.18 10.63 -18.29
C ARG A 81 -19.10 11.80 -18.64
N GLU A 82 -19.64 12.49 -17.64
CA GLU A 82 -20.49 13.67 -17.84
C GLU A 82 -19.79 14.79 -18.62
N ARG A 83 -18.47 14.91 -18.46
CA ARG A 83 -17.64 15.91 -19.15
C ARG A 83 -17.12 15.44 -20.50
N GLY A 84 -17.44 14.22 -20.94
CA GLY A 84 -16.92 13.64 -22.17
C GLY A 84 -15.40 13.39 -22.13
N MET A 85 -14.84 13.19 -20.94
CA MET A 85 -13.43 12.85 -20.75
C MET A 85 -13.22 11.33 -20.86
N GLU A 86 -11.99 10.92 -21.15
CA GLU A 86 -11.58 9.53 -20.93
C GLU A 86 -11.70 9.19 -19.45
N ILE A 87 -12.36 8.09 -19.10
CA ILE A 87 -12.53 7.67 -17.73
C ILE A 87 -11.22 7.09 -17.20
N SER A 88 -10.77 7.57 -16.06
CA SER A 88 -9.54 7.14 -15.42
C SER A 88 -9.56 5.63 -15.10
N PRO A 89 -8.40 4.95 -15.10
CA PRO A 89 -8.32 3.56 -14.65
C PRO A 89 -8.99 3.38 -13.29
N MET A 90 -9.69 2.26 -13.10
CA MET A 90 -10.45 1.94 -11.88
C MET A 90 -11.69 2.79 -11.58
N CYS A 91 -11.92 3.87 -12.32
CA CYS A 91 -13.03 4.80 -12.05
C CYS A 91 -14.33 4.42 -12.77
N ASP A 92 -14.32 3.46 -13.69
CA ASP A 92 -15.53 2.98 -14.35
C ASP A 92 -16.19 1.79 -13.63
N LYS A 93 -17.30 2.06 -12.96
CA LYS A 93 -18.11 1.04 -12.24
C LYS A 93 -18.65 -0.09 -13.11
N HIS A 94 -18.66 0.07 -14.43
CA HIS A 94 -19.15 -0.96 -15.36
C HIS A 94 -18.07 -1.96 -15.79
N THR A 95 -16.80 -1.61 -15.62
CA THR A 95 -15.66 -2.42 -16.11
C THR A 95 -14.63 -2.73 -15.02
N ALA A 96 -14.67 -2.03 -13.88
CA ALA A 96 -13.74 -2.25 -12.78
C ALA A 96 -13.87 -3.67 -12.19
N SER A 97 -12.74 -4.35 -12.02
CA SER A 97 -12.63 -5.57 -11.22
C SER A 97 -11.95 -5.22 -9.91
N VAL A 98 -12.75 -5.03 -8.86
CA VAL A 98 -12.28 -4.56 -7.55
C VAL A 98 -11.22 -5.51 -6.99
N GLU A 99 -11.48 -6.81 -7.04
CA GLU A 99 -10.63 -7.84 -6.45
C GLU A 99 -9.26 -7.91 -7.13
N LYS A 100 -9.24 -7.93 -8.47
CA LYS A 100 -7.98 -7.90 -9.24
C LYS A 100 -7.16 -6.67 -8.92
N SER A 101 -7.81 -5.55 -8.72
CA SER A 101 -7.14 -4.29 -8.45
C SER A 101 -6.63 -4.18 -7.02
N GLN A 102 -7.32 -4.76 -6.03
CA GLN A 102 -6.76 -4.88 -4.69
C GLN A 102 -5.55 -5.82 -4.66
N VAL A 103 -5.59 -6.95 -5.38
CA VAL A 103 -4.42 -7.84 -5.51
C VAL A 103 -3.24 -7.10 -6.16
N GLY A 104 -3.47 -6.45 -7.30
CA GLY A 104 -2.42 -5.68 -7.97
C GLY A 104 -1.88 -4.52 -7.12
N PHE A 105 -2.74 -3.82 -6.40
CA PHE A 105 -2.31 -2.76 -5.49
C PHE A 105 -1.43 -3.30 -4.35
N ILE A 106 -1.78 -4.46 -3.78
CA ILE A 106 -0.94 -5.11 -2.78
C ILE A 106 0.39 -5.53 -3.39
N ASP A 107 0.37 -6.28 -4.49
CA ASP A 107 1.57 -6.88 -5.09
C ASP A 107 2.57 -5.82 -5.56
N TYR A 108 2.11 -4.69 -6.12
CA TYR A 108 2.99 -3.71 -6.74
C TYR A 108 3.30 -2.48 -5.88
N ILE A 109 2.50 -2.19 -4.85
CA ILE A 109 2.63 -0.94 -4.06
C ILE A 109 2.76 -1.25 -2.58
N VAL A 110 1.78 -1.95 -1.99
CA VAL A 110 1.66 -2.04 -0.52
C VAL A 110 2.63 -3.06 0.05
N HIS A 111 2.72 -4.26 -0.54
CA HIS A 111 3.63 -5.31 -0.07
C HIS A 111 5.10 -4.90 -0.16
N PRO A 112 5.63 -4.37 -1.28
CA PRO A 112 7.03 -3.95 -1.33
C PRO A 112 7.38 -2.89 -0.29
N LEU A 113 6.44 -1.98 0.01
CA LEU A 113 6.62 -0.95 1.03
C LEU A 113 6.64 -1.53 2.44
N TRP A 114 5.63 -2.33 2.80
CA TRP A 114 5.52 -2.90 4.15
C TRP A 114 6.59 -3.95 4.42
N GLU A 115 7.02 -4.71 3.42
CA GLU A 115 8.14 -5.66 3.51
C GLU A 115 9.43 -4.91 3.85
N THR A 116 9.74 -3.85 3.10
CA THR A 116 10.93 -3.03 3.37
C THR A 116 10.84 -2.34 4.74
N TRP A 117 9.64 -1.90 5.15
CA TRP A 117 9.45 -1.35 6.50
C TRP A 117 9.68 -2.40 7.58
N ALA A 118 9.17 -3.61 7.41
CA ALA A 118 9.36 -4.71 8.35
C ALA A 118 10.83 -5.11 8.49
N ASP A 119 11.59 -5.11 7.39
CA ASP A 119 13.04 -5.30 7.43
C ASP A 119 13.74 -4.21 8.24
N LEU A 120 13.26 -2.97 8.20
CA LEU A 120 13.83 -1.87 8.98
C LEU A 120 13.61 -2.07 10.48
N VAL A 121 12.41 -2.50 10.88
CA VAL A 121 11.98 -2.59 12.29
C VAL A 121 11.88 -4.03 12.82
N GLN A 122 12.55 -4.97 12.17
CA GLN A 122 12.43 -6.39 12.50
C GLN A 122 12.69 -6.67 13.99
N PRO A 123 11.84 -7.48 14.68
CA PRO A 123 10.70 -8.24 14.14
C PRO A 123 9.32 -7.56 14.28
N ASP A 124 9.28 -6.28 14.65
CA ASP A 124 8.09 -5.65 15.24
C ASP A 124 6.86 -5.54 14.32
N ALA A 125 7.05 -5.65 13.00
CA ALA A 125 5.98 -5.53 12.01
C ALA A 125 5.51 -6.87 11.42
N GLN A 126 5.94 -8.02 11.96
CA GLN A 126 5.61 -9.33 11.37
C GLN A 126 4.10 -9.57 11.30
N ASP A 127 3.35 -9.33 12.38
CA ASP A 127 1.89 -9.52 12.40
C ASP A 127 1.16 -8.66 11.35
N ILE A 128 1.72 -7.49 11.01
CA ILE A 128 1.19 -6.58 9.99
C ILE A 128 1.39 -7.18 8.59
N LEU A 129 2.55 -7.78 8.33
CA LEU A 129 2.83 -8.48 7.07
C LEU A 129 1.98 -9.74 6.92
N ASP A 130 1.87 -10.55 7.97
CA ASP A 130 1.06 -11.77 7.95
C ASP A 130 -0.40 -11.43 7.60
N THR A 131 -0.95 -10.38 8.21
CA THR A 131 -2.30 -9.87 7.90
C THR A 131 -2.43 -9.38 6.46
N LEU A 132 -1.39 -8.71 5.93
CA LEU A 132 -1.36 -8.24 4.54
C LEU A 132 -1.42 -9.40 3.55
N GLU A 133 -0.62 -10.44 3.79
CA GLU A 133 -0.60 -11.65 2.97
C GLU A 133 -1.94 -12.39 3.01
N ASP A 134 -2.52 -12.55 4.19
CA ASP A 134 -3.85 -13.17 4.37
C ASP A 134 -4.93 -12.41 3.59
N ASN A 135 -4.96 -11.09 3.71
CA ASN A 135 -5.91 -10.25 2.98
C ASN A 135 -5.70 -10.30 1.47
N ARG A 136 -4.44 -10.32 1.01
CA ARG A 136 -4.09 -10.47 -0.41
C ARG A 136 -4.61 -11.78 -0.96
N ASN A 137 -4.39 -12.88 -0.23
CA ASN A 137 -4.85 -14.21 -0.59
C ASN A 137 -6.38 -14.31 -0.60
N TRP A 138 -7.04 -13.66 0.36
CA TRP A 138 -8.49 -13.55 0.38
C TRP A 138 -9.01 -12.86 -0.88
N TYR A 139 -8.52 -11.67 -1.23
CA TYR A 139 -8.93 -10.97 -2.45
C TYR A 139 -8.62 -11.77 -3.73
N GLN A 140 -7.48 -12.46 -3.78
CA GLN A 140 -7.14 -13.36 -4.88
C GLN A 140 -8.15 -14.50 -5.03
N SER A 141 -8.63 -15.07 -3.92
CA SER A 141 -9.63 -16.15 -3.91
C SER A 141 -11.03 -15.69 -4.35
N MET A 142 -11.32 -14.39 -4.23
CA MET A 142 -12.60 -13.79 -4.65
C MET A 142 -12.66 -13.46 -6.14
N ILE A 143 -11.53 -13.52 -6.86
CA ILE A 143 -11.50 -13.31 -8.31
C ILE A 143 -12.22 -14.48 -9.01
N PRO A 144 -13.28 -14.21 -9.81
CA PRO A 144 -13.99 -15.27 -10.51
C PRO A 144 -13.04 -16.06 -11.42
N GLN A 145 -13.05 -17.40 -11.28
CA GLN A 145 -12.34 -18.26 -12.21
C GLN A 145 -13.02 -18.18 -13.57
N SER A 146 -12.23 -17.95 -14.63
CA SER A 146 -12.73 -18.14 -15.99
C SER A 146 -13.24 -19.59 -16.12
N PRO A 147 -14.39 -19.83 -16.76
CA PRO A 147 -14.83 -21.20 -17.02
C PRO A 147 -13.71 -21.95 -17.77
N SER A 148 -13.41 -23.17 -17.33
CA SER A 148 -12.44 -24.03 -18.00
C SER A 148 -12.86 -24.22 -19.47
N PRO A 149 -11.92 -24.18 -20.43
CA PRO A 149 -12.21 -24.33 -21.85
C PRO A 149 -12.85 -25.68 -22.20
#